data_AF-A0A8S3T6U9-F1
#
_entry.id   AF-A0A8S3T6U9-F1
#
_cell.length_a   1.000
_cell.length_b   1.000
_cell.length_c   1.000
_cell.angle_alpha   90.00
_cell.angle_beta   90.00
_cell.angle_gamma   90.00
#
_symmetry.space_group_name_H-M   'P 1'
#
loop_
_entity.id
_entity.type
_entity.pdbx_description
1 polymer ?
#
loop_
_entity_poly.entity_id
_entity_poly.type
_entity_poly.pdbx_seq_one_letter_code
_entity_poly.pdbx_strand_id
1 'polypeptide(L)'
;MLSKNKSTKFIWSEMVFLSEWWNQASQNKKDDLKRLLDNKQLEITTGGWVMTDEGTAHYTAMLDQLIEGHQWLQQNLGIQPTAGWSVDPFGHSPTMAYLLKHSGINGMVIQRIHYSIKKHLAEQRSLEFFWRQGWASTDSTDIFCHMIPFLSYAIQHSCGPDPYVCCQYDFFKKQCYHGSQKVDVQSVDDNNIDSLGRQLWEQFQKKAELYRTDVILVPHGDDVRYATSLEWHNQLNNLEKLMTYINSRPDFQTEVRFGTLSDYFNEVAISKTRFPTLSGDFFTYADRGEDYWSGYYTTRPHYKHIIRRVQDLLRSLEILFTYCFADAIRKTNQTVIDSFTDKIGDLSYIRQQVALFQHHDAITGTSTSKVMKDYGKRLHSGYQKGILLLEKILSYLAKDENEPDVDEKISMTFNWTQPHKFIDQKVINLSRPKHDMV
;
A
#
# COMPACT_ATOMS: atom_id res chain seq x y z
N MET A 1 4.71 -15.39 16.96
CA MET A 1 3.66 -15.21 17.99
C MET A 1 2.34 -15.79 17.52
N LEU A 2 1.87 -15.44 16.32
CA LEU A 2 0.68 -16.04 15.69
C LEU A 2 0.65 -17.59 15.74
N SER A 3 1.75 -18.28 15.42
CA SER A 3 1.80 -19.75 15.46
C SER A 3 1.59 -20.36 16.86
N LYS A 4 1.73 -19.57 17.94
CA LYS A 4 1.55 -20.04 19.32
C LYS A 4 0.10 -19.92 19.80
N ASN A 5 -0.69 -19.01 19.23
CA ASN A 5 -2.10 -18.83 19.58
C ASN A 5 -2.95 -18.77 18.31
N LYS A 6 -3.78 -19.80 18.10
CA LYS A 6 -4.63 -19.95 16.90
C LYS A 6 -5.73 -18.90 16.78
N SER A 7 -6.14 -18.25 17.87
CA SER A 7 -7.19 -17.22 17.83
C SER A 7 -6.64 -15.85 17.42
N THR A 8 -5.33 -15.61 17.53
CA THR A 8 -4.72 -14.34 17.15
C THR A 8 -4.75 -14.14 15.64
N LYS A 9 -5.12 -12.92 15.23
CA LYS A 9 -5.15 -12.46 13.85
C LYS A 9 -4.19 -11.30 13.63
N PHE A 10 -3.73 -11.13 12.39
CA PHE A 10 -2.90 -10.01 11.97
C PHE A 10 -3.13 -9.69 10.48
N ILE A 11 -2.93 -8.44 10.10
CA ILE A 11 -2.97 -8.01 8.70
C ILE A 11 -1.62 -7.43 8.27
N TRP A 12 -1.26 -7.56 7.00
CA TRP A 12 -0.03 -6.99 6.43
C TRP A 12 -0.29 -6.44 5.04
N SER A 13 0.24 -5.25 4.71
CA SER A 13 -0.09 -4.57 3.44
C SER A 13 1.10 -4.38 2.48
N GLU A 14 2.28 -4.09 2.99
CA GLU A 14 3.41 -3.62 2.19
C GLU A 14 4.28 -4.78 1.69
N MET A 15 4.13 -5.13 0.42
CA MET A 15 4.82 -6.30 -0.15
C MET A 15 6.32 -6.10 -0.30
N VAL A 16 6.80 -4.85 -0.41
CA VAL A 16 8.24 -4.57 -0.47
C VAL A 16 8.97 -5.19 0.73
N PHE A 17 8.44 -4.98 1.94
CA PHE A 17 9.03 -5.49 3.17
C PHE A 17 8.82 -6.99 3.34
N LEU A 18 7.65 -7.51 2.95
CA LEU A 18 7.41 -8.96 2.99
C LEU A 18 8.36 -9.71 2.04
N SER A 19 8.60 -9.17 0.85
CA SER A 19 9.55 -9.73 -0.11
C SER A 19 10.98 -9.73 0.42
N GLU A 20 11.38 -8.66 1.10
CA GLU A 20 12.73 -8.51 1.65
C GLU A 20 12.95 -9.51 2.79
N TRP A 21 11.95 -9.65 3.67
CA TRP A 21 11.93 -10.68 4.70
C TRP A 21 11.96 -12.09 4.09
N TRP A 22 11.14 -12.35 3.08
CA TRP A 22 11.03 -13.67 2.43
C TRP A 22 12.36 -14.11 1.82
N ASN A 23 13.09 -13.20 1.20
CA ASN A 23 14.39 -13.50 0.60
C ASN A 23 15.44 -13.91 1.64
N GLN A 24 15.29 -13.45 2.89
CA GLN A 24 16.20 -13.76 4.00
C GLN A 24 15.70 -14.92 4.90
N ALA A 25 14.43 -15.29 4.77
CA ALA A 25 13.80 -16.30 5.61
C ALA A 25 14.26 -17.73 5.25
N SER A 26 14.46 -18.56 6.27
CA SER A 26 14.67 -20.00 6.09
C SER A 26 13.39 -20.69 5.58
N GLN A 27 13.54 -21.88 4.99
CA GLN A 27 12.38 -22.63 4.47
C GLN A 27 11.32 -22.88 5.55
N ASN A 28 11.72 -23.26 6.77
CA ASN A 28 10.77 -23.45 7.88
C ASN A 28 9.95 -22.18 8.18
N LYS A 29 10.56 -21.00 8.14
CA LYS A 29 9.86 -19.72 8.36
C LYS A 29 8.89 -19.41 7.21
N LYS A 30 9.27 -19.75 5.97
CA LYS A 30 8.41 -19.62 4.79
C LYS A 30 7.19 -20.54 4.88
N ASP A 31 7.39 -21.78 5.30
CA ASP A 31 6.32 -22.76 5.51
C ASP A 31 5.40 -22.35 6.66
N ASP A 32 5.95 -21.77 7.72
CA ASP A 32 5.18 -21.16 8.80
C ASP A 32 4.32 -19.99 8.31
N LEU A 33 4.87 -19.09 7.48
CA LEU A 33 4.10 -17.99 6.88
C LEU A 33 2.94 -18.52 6.03
N LYS A 34 3.23 -19.48 5.14
CA LYS A 34 2.20 -20.12 4.30
C LYS A 34 1.08 -20.72 5.15
N ARG A 35 1.44 -21.47 6.20
CA ARG A 35 0.46 -22.06 7.12
C ARG A 35 -0.40 -21.00 7.84
N LEU A 36 0.18 -19.85 8.20
CA LEU A 36 -0.54 -18.74 8.83
C LEU A 36 -1.51 -18.04 7.87
N LEU A 37 -1.20 -18.02 6.57
CA LEU A 37 -2.09 -17.52 5.54
C LEU A 37 -3.22 -18.53 5.27
N ASP A 38 -2.89 -19.82 5.12
CA ASP A 38 -3.85 -20.89 4.85
C ASP A 38 -4.89 -21.02 5.96
N ASN A 39 -4.45 -20.89 7.22
CA ASN A 39 -5.35 -20.94 8.38
C ASN A 39 -5.99 -19.58 8.73
N LYS A 40 -5.77 -18.57 7.87
CA LYS A 40 -6.34 -17.22 7.98
C LYS A 40 -5.98 -16.47 9.26
N GLN A 41 -4.87 -16.83 9.92
CA GLN A 41 -4.36 -16.05 11.05
C GLN A 41 -3.63 -14.78 10.59
N LEU A 42 -3.01 -14.83 9.42
CA LEU A 42 -2.46 -13.68 8.73
C LEU A 42 -3.28 -13.42 7.47
N GLU A 43 -3.66 -12.17 7.23
CA GLU A 43 -4.27 -11.74 5.97
C GLU A 43 -3.37 -10.70 5.29
N ILE A 44 -3.15 -10.87 3.99
CA ILE A 44 -2.53 -9.82 3.18
C ILE A 44 -3.63 -8.88 2.68
N THR A 45 -3.56 -7.61 3.06
CA THR A 45 -4.52 -6.57 2.70
C THR A 45 -3.92 -5.65 1.64
N THR A 46 -4.70 -5.27 0.62
CA THR A 46 -4.26 -4.57 -0.60
C THR A 46 -3.27 -5.38 -1.46
N GLY A 47 -2.14 -5.79 -0.88
CA GLY A 47 -1.09 -6.56 -1.54
C GLY A 47 -0.28 -5.78 -2.58
N GLY A 48 -0.34 -4.45 -2.55
CA GLY A 48 0.53 -3.60 -3.37
C GLY A 48 1.97 -3.64 -2.90
N TRP A 49 2.91 -3.27 -3.77
CA TRP A 49 4.32 -3.12 -3.38
C TRP A 49 4.47 -2.17 -2.18
N VAL A 50 3.66 -1.10 -2.16
CA VAL A 50 3.57 -0.10 -1.10
C VAL A 50 2.11 0.31 -0.88
N MET A 51 1.83 0.95 0.26
CA MET A 51 0.64 1.80 0.37
C MET A 51 0.90 3.09 -0.41
N THR A 52 0.38 3.16 -1.64
CA THR A 52 0.63 4.25 -2.58
C THR A 52 0.03 5.57 -2.09
N ASP A 53 0.71 6.69 -2.38
CA ASP A 53 0.07 7.99 -2.41
C ASP A 53 -1.11 7.98 -3.41
N GLU A 54 -2.16 8.73 -3.08
CA GLU A 54 -3.36 8.88 -3.91
C GLU A 54 -3.51 10.31 -4.45
N GLY A 55 -2.72 11.28 -3.97
CA GLY A 55 -2.82 12.69 -4.38
C GLY A 55 -1.88 13.08 -5.52
N THR A 56 -0.63 12.60 -5.50
CA THR A 56 0.41 12.97 -6.47
C THR A 56 0.89 11.80 -7.33
N ALA A 57 0.44 10.56 -7.06
CA ALA A 57 0.74 9.41 -7.92
C ALA A 57 -0.03 9.49 -9.24
N HIS A 58 0.59 8.98 -10.32
CA HIS A 58 -0.11 8.80 -11.59
C HIS A 58 -0.80 7.44 -11.60
N TYR A 59 -1.99 7.33 -12.17
CA TYR A 59 -2.80 6.10 -12.12
C TYR A 59 -2.06 4.86 -12.67
N THR A 60 -1.22 5.03 -13.71
CA THR A 60 -0.41 3.91 -14.23
C THR A 60 0.55 3.39 -13.18
N ALA A 61 1.19 4.26 -12.40
CA ALA A 61 2.13 3.85 -11.38
C ALA A 61 1.43 3.28 -10.14
N MET A 62 0.22 3.76 -9.83
CA MET A 62 -0.65 3.13 -8.82
C MET A 62 -1.02 1.70 -9.22
N LEU A 63 -1.27 1.46 -10.51
CA LEU A 63 -1.51 0.13 -11.07
C LEU A 63 -0.22 -0.71 -11.08
N ASP A 64 0.90 -0.17 -11.55
CA ASP A 64 2.17 -0.90 -11.68
C ASP A 64 2.65 -1.41 -10.32
N GLN A 65 2.58 -0.59 -9.26
CA GLN A 65 2.95 -1.03 -7.92
C GLN A 65 2.00 -2.12 -7.37
N LEU A 66 0.72 -2.08 -7.76
CA LEU A 66 -0.26 -3.10 -7.39
C LEU A 66 0.04 -4.41 -8.11
N ILE A 67 0.34 -4.34 -9.42
CA ILE A 67 0.76 -5.48 -10.23
C ILE A 67 2.03 -6.12 -9.65
N GLU A 68 3.06 -5.34 -9.32
CA GLU A 68 4.31 -5.87 -8.77
C GLU A 68 4.06 -6.66 -7.48
N GLY A 69 3.26 -6.11 -6.56
CA GLY A 69 2.90 -6.80 -5.32
C GLY A 69 2.05 -8.06 -5.56
N HIS A 70 1.02 -7.99 -6.40
CA HIS A 70 0.14 -9.14 -6.71
C HIS A 70 0.87 -10.25 -7.47
N GLN A 71 1.77 -9.91 -8.39
CA GLN A 71 2.61 -10.90 -9.07
C GLN A 71 3.53 -11.61 -8.09
N TRP A 72 4.16 -10.86 -7.17
CA TRP A 72 5.00 -11.45 -6.14
C TRP A 72 4.21 -12.41 -5.25
N LEU A 73 3.02 -12.01 -4.81
CA LEU A 73 2.10 -12.83 -4.02
C LEU A 73 1.71 -14.11 -4.75
N GLN A 74 1.30 -14.00 -6.00
CA GLN A 74 0.90 -15.16 -6.80
C GLN A 74 2.05 -16.15 -7.00
N GLN A 75 3.25 -15.66 -7.29
CA GLN A 75 4.41 -16.51 -7.55
C GLN A 75 4.96 -17.21 -6.30
N ASN A 76 4.95 -16.54 -5.15
CA ASN A 76 5.59 -17.05 -3.93
C ASN A 76 4.62 -17.74 -2.97
N LEU A 77 3.39 -17.23 -2.91
CA LEU A 77 2.39 -17.62 -1.91
C LEU A 77 1.10 -18.17 -2.53
N GLY A 78 0.82 -17.90 -3.81
CA GLY A 78 -0.38 -18.40 -4.49
C GLY A 78 -1.68 -17.78 -3.97
N ILE A 79 -1.62 -16.55 -3.46
CA ILE A 79 -2.76 -15.86 -2.85
C ILE A 79 -3.15 -14.60 -3.64
N GLN A 80 -4.45 -14.26 -3.58
CA GLN A 80 -5.01 -13.02 -4.10
C GLN A 80 -5.72 -12.26 -2.98
N PRO A 81 -5.30 -11.02 -2.63
CA PRO A 81 -5.98 -10.20 -1.63
C PRO A 81 -7.42 -9.85 -2.02
N THR A 82 -8.32 -9.85 -1.05
CA THR A 82 -9.76 -9.53 -1.24
C THR A 82 -10.22 -8.28 -0.49
N ALA A 83 -9.39 -7.77 0.42
CA ALA A 83 -9.66 -6.60 1.23
C ALA A 83 -8.56 -5.54 1.06
N GLY A 84 -8.95 -4.28 0.93
CA GLY A 84 -8.06 -3.13 0.81
C GLY A 84 -7.87 -2.41 2.16
N TRP A 85 -6.64 -2.00 2.41
CA TRP A 85 -6.23 -1.18 3.55
C TRP A 85 -5.42 0.01 3.04
N SER A 86 -5.97 1.22 3.16
CA SER A 86 -5.33 2.47 2.77
C SER A 86 -5.57 3.50 3.86
N VAL A 87 -4.72 3.52 4.90
CA VAL A 87 -4.99 4.35 6.09
C VAL A 87 -4.09 5.57 6.24
N ASP A 88 -3.01 5.64 5.47
CA ASP A 88 -2.00 6.68 5.60
C ASP A 88 -1.77 7.61 4.39
N PRO A 89 -2.34 7.40 3.18
CA PRO A 89 -2.34 8.44 2.15
C PRO A 89 -3.06 9.71 2.62
N PHE A 90 -2.52 10.89 2.29
CA PHE A 90 -3.01 12.17 2.81
C PHE A 90 -4.20 12.71 2.01
N GLY A 91 -5.35 12.06 2.17
CA GLY A 91 -6.53 12.18 1.31
C GLY A 91 -6.63 11.02 0.33
N HIS A 92 -7.83 10.77 -0.19
CA HIS A 92 -8.11 9.56 -0.97
C HIS A 92 -8.77 9.88 -2.32
N SER A 93 -8.33 9.14 -3.35
CA SER A 93 -8.79 9.26 -4.74
C SER A 93 -9.73 8.11 -5.10
N PRO A 94 -10.84 8.37 -5.82
CA PRO A 94 -11.68 7.31 -6.34
C PRO A 94 -10.95 6.43 -7.36
N THR A 95 -9.79 6.88 -7.88
CA THR A 95 -8.90 6.07 -8.73
C THR A 95 -8.44 4.81 -8.02
N MET A 96 -8.03 4.89 -6.74
CA MET A 96 -7.57 3.71 -6.01
C MET A 96 -8.74 2.74 -5.79
N ALA A 97 -9.91 3.26 -5.43
CA ALA A 97 -11.14 2.46 -5.32
C ALA A 97 -11.46 1.69 -6.61
N TYR A 98 -11.35 2.36 -7.78
CA TYR A 98 -11.54 1.73 -9.09
C TYR A 98 -10.53 0.62 -9.36
N LEU A 99 -9.24 0.87 -9.10
CA LEU A 99 -8.17 -0.10 -9.33
C LEU A 99 -8.32 -1.33 -8.42
N LEU A 100 -8.63 -1.12 -7.13
CA LEU A 100 -8.85 -2.20 -6.17
C LEU A 100 -10.05 -3.08 -6.58
N LYS A 101 -11.17 -2.46 -6.98
CA LYS A 101 -12.35 -3.20 -7.45
C LYS A 101 -12.00 -4.14 -8.60
N HIS A 102 -11.23 -3.65 -9.57
CA HIS A 102 -10.86 -4.41 -10.76
C HIS A 102 -9.65 -5.34 -10.54
N SER A 103 -9.01 -5.32 -9.36
CA SER A 103 -7.99 -6.28 -8.96
C SER A 103 -8.53 -7.44 -8.10
N GLY A 104 -9.85 -7.53 -7.93
CA GLY A 104 -10.51 -8.59 -7.14
C GLY A 104 -10.73 -8.24 -5.66
N ILE A 105 -10.51 -6.97 -5.28
CA ILE A 105 -10.75 -6.49 -3.91
C ILE A 105 -12.19 -5.96 -3.82
N ASN A 106 -12.94 -6.49 -2.85
CA ASN A 106 -14.39 -6.26 -2.74
C ASN A 106 -14.78 -5.26 -1.65
N GLY A 107 -13.88 -5.03 -0.69
CA GLY A 107 -14.04 -4.05 0.37
C GLY A 107 -12.73 -3.32 0.64
N MET A 108 -12.79 -2.04 1.03
CA MET A 108 -11.61 -1.27 1.40
C MET A 108 -11.83 -0.42 2.65
N VAL A 109 -10.77 -0.17 3.40
CA VAL A 109 -10.75 0.72 4.56
C VAL A 109 -9.92 1.97 4.24
N ILE A 110 -10.47 3.14 4.53
CA ILE A 110 -9.81 4.45 4.42
C ILE A 110 -9.83 5.23 5.73
N GLN A 111 -8.90 6.18 5.87
CA GLN A 111 -8.76 6.91 7.13
C GLN A 111 -8.57 8.42 6.98
N ARG A 112 -7.59 8.93 6.23
CA ARG A 112 -7.24 10.36 6.26
C ARG A 112 -8.18 11.18 5.39
N ILE A 113 -9.32 11.51 5.98
CA ILE A 113 -10.41 12.29 5.39
C ILE A 113 -10.61 13.55 6.23
N HIS A 114 -10.97 14.66 5.59
CA HIS A 114 -11.21 15.93 6.28
C HIS A 114 -12.14 15.73 7.49
N TYR A 115 -11.77 16.27 8.66
CA TYR A 115 -12.49 16.03 9.92
C TYR A 115 -13.98 16.38 9.86
N SER A 116 -14.36 17.48 9.19
CA SER A 116 -15.76 17.86 8.97
C SER A 116 -16.55 16.85 8.13
N ILE A 117 -15.92 16.19 7.14
CA ILE A 117 -16.57 15.14 6.34
C ILE A 117 -16.81 13.91 7.22
N LYS A 118 -15.80 13.48 8.00
CA LYS A 118 -15.97 12.39 8.97
C LYS A 118 -17.14 12.67 9.91
N LYS A 119 -17.20 13.87 10.48
CA LYS A 119 -18.30 14.30 11.37
C LYS A 119 -19.66 14.22 10.67
N HIS A 120 -19.77 14.80 9.48
CA HIS A 120 -21.02 14.81 8.72
C HIS A 120 -21.51 13.39 8.37
N LEU A 121 -20.61 12.53 7.89
CA LEU A 121 -20.96 11.15 7.56
C LEU A 121 -21.28 10.32 8.81
N ALA A 122 -20.59 10.56 9.93
CA ALA A 122 -20.87 9.90 11.21
C ALA A 122 -22.27 10.26 11.74
N GLU A 123 -22.66 11.54 11.67
CA GLU A 123 -24.01 12.01 12.08
C GLU A 123 -25.13 11.33 11.27
N GLN A 124 -24.84 10.91 10.04
CA GLN A 124 -25.79 10.23 9.15
C GLN A 124 -25.62 8.69 9.13
N ARG A 125 -24.71 8.15 9.95
CA ARG A 125 -24.27 6.74 9.89
C ARG A 125 -23.93 6.29 8.46
N SER A 126 -23.20 7.13 7.72
CA SER A 126 -22.84 6.94 6.31
C SER A 126 -21.31 6.82 6.12
N LEU A 127 -20.59 6.39 7.16
CA LEU A 127 -19.15 6.08 7.11
C LEU A 127 -18.87 4.76 6.38
N GLU A 128 -19.88 3.93 6.18
CA GLU A 128 -19.87 2.75 5.32
C GLU A 128 -20.71 3.05 4.08
N PHE A 129 -20.12 2.91 2.89
CA PHE A 129 -20.78 3.27 1.63
C PHE A 129 -20.24 2.46 0.46
N PHE A 130 -21.02 2.36 -0.61
CA PHE A 130 -20.51 1.91 -1.90
C PHE A 130 -19.87 3.09 -2.63
N TRP A 131 -18.55 3.05 -2.80
CA TRP A 131 -17.82 4.10 -3.49
C TRP A 131 -17.84 3.85 -5.00
N ARG A 132 -18.59 4.69 -5.71
CA ARG A 132 -18.84 4.60 -7.16
C ARG A 132 -18.08 5.69 -7.91
N GLN A 133 -17.57 5.37 -9.09
CA GLN A 133 -16.96 6.37 -9.98
C GLN A 133 -18.01 7.38 -10.46
N GLY A 134 -17.65 8.66 -10.51
CA GLY A 134 -18.61 9.73 -10.83
C GLY A 134 -19.24 9.66 -12.23
N TRP A 135 -18.61 8.93 -13.16
CA TRP A 135 -19.14 8.68 -14.50
C TRP A 135 -19.92 7.37 -14.63
N ALA A 136 -19.94 6.52 -13.60
CA ALA A 136 -20.61 5.23 -13.68
C ALA A 136 -22.12 5.38 -13.46
N SER A 137 -22.90 4.88 -14.42
CA SER A 137 -24.37 4.84 -14.36
C SER A 137 -24.92 3.58 -13.67
N THR A 138 -24.05 2.60 -13.40
CA THR A 138 -24.39 1.31 -12.77
C THR A 138 -23.46 1.04 -11.59
N ASP A 139 -23.72 -0.03 -10.85
CA ASP A 139 -22.92 -0.49 -9.71
C ASP A 139 -21.64 -1.26 -10.10
N SER A 140 -21.31 -1.33 -11.39
CA SER A 140 -20.15 -2.08 -11.89
C SER A 140 -18.81 -1.63 -11.30
N THR A 141 -18.72 -0.36 -10.88
CA THR A 141 -17.52 0.20 -10.28
C THR A 141 -17.55 0.25 -8.75
N ASP A 142 -18.62 -0.23 -8.12
CA ASP A 142 -18.82 -0.08 -6.69
C ASP A 142 -17.89 -1.00 -5.90
N ILE A 143 -17.16 -0.38 -4.97
CA ILE A 143 -16.44 -1.08 -3.90
C ILE A 143 -17.04 -0.67 -2.56
N PHE A 144 -17.24 -1.63 -1.67
CA PHE A 144 -17.67 -1.30 -0.31
C PHE A 144 -16.51 -0.61 0.41
N CYS A 145 -16.75 0.57 0.96
CA CYS A 145 -15.74 1.38 1.62
C CYS A 145 -16.14 1.64 3.07
N HIS A 146 -15.23 1.33 3.98
CA HIS A 146 -15.32 1.68 5.39
C HIS A 146 -14.39 2.86 5.68
N MET A 147 -14.96 3.98 6.12
CA MET A 147 -14.22 5.11 6.66
C MET A 147 -14.08 4.96 8.17
N ILE A 148 -12.85 4.93 8.67
CA ILE A 148 -12.59 4.99 10.12
C ILE A 148 -13.04 6.38 10.63
N PRO A 149 -13.69 6.50 11.81
CA PRO A 149 -14.42 7.73 12.17
C PRO A 149 -13.52 8.83 12.77
N PHE A 150 -12.37 8.44 13.30
CA PHE A 150 -11.58 9.27 14.21
C PHE A 150 -10.30 9.81 13.55
N LEU A 151 -9.49 10.52 14.33
CA LEU A 151 -8.35 11.31 13.85
C LEU A 151 -7.22 10.47 13.23
N SER A 152 -6.89 9.32 13.83
CA SER A 152 -5.79 8.45 13.39
C SER A 152 -6.20 6.97 13.42
N TYR A 153 -5.45 6.12 12.71
CA TYR A 153 -5.56 4.66 12.78
C TYR A 153 -4.89 4.07 14.03
N ALA A 154 -4.11 4.87 14.77
CA ALA A 154 -3.41 4.43 15.98
C ALA A 154 -4.39 3.95 17.08
N ILE A 155 -3.94 3.04 17.95
CA ILE A 155 -4.73 2.49 19.08
C ILE A 155 -5.49 3.57 19.87
N GLN A 156 -4.82 4.69 20.15
CA GLN A 156 -5.39 5.84 20.89
C GLN A 156 -6.62 6.47 20.22
N HIS A 157 -6.85 6.24 18.92
CA HIS A 157 -7.97 6.80 18.17
C HIS A 157 -8.81 5.72 17.51
N SER A 158 -8.63 4.44 17.85
CA SER A 158 -9.31 3.35 17.13
C SER A 158 -10.41 2.66 17.94
N CYS A 159 -10.31 2.62 19.27
CA CYS A 159 -11.24 1.88 20.13
C CYS A 159 -12.62 2.56 20.25
N GLY A 160 -12.67 3.90 20.21
CA GLY A 160 -13.85 4.71 20.43
C GLY A 160 -13.52 6.20 20.43
N PRO A 161 -14.51 7.07 20.73
CA PRO A 161 -14.34 8.52 20.58
C PRO A 161 -13.44 9.16 21.64
N ASP A 162 -13.19 8.50 22.77
CA ASP A 162 -12.38 9.05 23.85
C ASP A 162 -10.92 8.56 23.76
N PRO A 163 -9.98 9.39 23.29
CA PRO A 163 -8.59 8.97 23.17
C PRO A 163 -7.90 8.76 24.52
N TYR A 164 -8.39 9.37 25.61
CA TYR A 164 -7.84 9.18 26.95
C TYR A 164 -8.15 7.78 27.50
N VAL A 165 -9.31 7.25 27.13
CA VAL A 165 -9.67 5.86 27.44
C VAL A 165 -8.93 4.92 26.49
N CYS A 166 -8.99 5.15 25.18
CA CYS A 166 -8.40 4.24 24.21
C CYS A 166 -6.88 4.06 24.36
N CYS A 167 -6.15 5.11 24.74
CA CYS A 167 -4.71 5.01 24.89
C CYS A 167 -4.25 4.10 26.03
N GLN A 168 -5.13 3.82 27.01
CA GLN A 168 -4.87 2.87 28.11
C GLN A 168 -4.80 1.41 27.64
N TYR A 169 -5.23 1.13 26.41
CA TYR A 169 -5.21 -0.22 25.81
C TYR A 169 -4.02 -0.42 24.87
N ASP A 170 -3.06 0.52 24.83
CA ASP A 170 -1.75 0.31 24.21
C ASP A 170 -0.76 -0.27 25.23
N PHE A 171 -0.86 -1.57 25.52
CA PHE A 171 -0.12 -2.27 26.58
C PHE A 171 1.40 -2.36 26.40
N PHE A 172 1.94 -1.85 25.29
CA PHE A 172 3.38 -1.72 25.13
C PHE A 172 3.92 -0.44 25.76
N LYS A 173 3.14 0.64 25.72
CA LYS A 173 3.52 1.91 26.31
C LYS A 173 3.20 1.85 27.79
N LYS A 174 4.10 2.35 28.64
CA LYS A 174 3.82 2.48 30.08
C LYS A 174 2.83 3.61 30.36
N GLN A 175 2.78 4.60 29.47
CA GLN A 175 2.03 5.82 29.60
C GLN A 175 1.56 6.28 28.24
N CYS A 176 0.40 6.92 28.22
CA CYS A 176 -0.06 7.72 27.11
C CYS A 176 -0.24 9.18 27.53
N TYR A 177 -0.26 10.05 26.51
CA TYR A 177 -0.27 11.49 26.69
C TYR A 177 -1.28 12.12 25.75
N HIS A 178 -1.99 13.13 26.24
CA HIS A 178 -2.74 14.06 25.42
C HIS A 178 -2.53 15.47 25.97
N GLY A 179 -1.80 16.30 25.23
CA GLY A 179 -1.26 17.56 25.76
C GLY A 179 -0.28 17.30 26.91
N SER A 180 -0.51 17.94 28.06
CA SER A 180 0.29 17.77 29.28
C SER A 180 -0.23 16.69 30.23
N GLN A 181 -1.43 16.13 29.97
CA GLN A 181 -2.02 15.14 30.84
C GLN A 181 -1.41 13.76 30.59
N LYS A 182 -1.03 13.12 31.69
CA LYS A 182 -0.43 11.80 31.73
C LYS A 182 -1.46 10.77 32.19
N VAL A 183 -1.56 9.67 31.45
CA VAL A 183 -2.41 8.52 31.81
C VAL A 183 -1.52 7.28 31.87
N ASP A 184 -1.49 6.62 33.02
CA ASP A 184 -0.71 5.39 33.20
C ASP A 184 -1.46 4.20 32.61
N VAL A 185 -0.76 3.40 31.80
CA VAL A 185 -1.28 2.15 31.24
C VAL A 185 -1.11 1.05 32.28
N GLN A 186 -2.21 0.38 32.63
CA GLN A 186 -2.21 -0.67 33.64
C GLN A 186 -2.28 -2.06 32.99
N SER A 187 -1.52 -3.01 33.52
CA SER A 187 -1.74 -4.42 33.15
C SER A 187 -3.09 -4.87 33.69
N VAL A 188 -3.78 -5.69 32.93
CA VAL A 188 -5.09 -6.24 33.28
C VAL A 188 -4.92 -7.41 34.26
N ASP A 189 -5.61 -7.32 35.39
CA ASP A 189 -5.67 -8.32 36.45
C ASP A 189 -7.08 -8.40 37.05
N ASP A 190 -7.28 -9.31 38.01
CA ASP A 190 -8.59 -9.59 38.60
C ASP A 190 -9.16 -8.40 39.39
N ASN A 191 -8.31 -7.45 39.83
CA ASN A 191 -8.76 -6.29 40.59
C ASN A 191 -9.28 -5.16 39.69
N ASN A 192 -8.76 -5.04 38.47
CA ASN A 192 -9.12 -3.96 37.55
C ASN A 192 -9.94 -4.40 36.32
N ILE A 193 -10.12 -5.72 36.12
CA ILE A 193 -10.81 -6.27 34.93
C ILE A 193 -12.23 -5.74 34.73
N ASP A 194 -13.04 -5.58 35.79
CA ASP A 194 -14.42 -5.06 35.65
C ASP A 194 -14.41 -3.62 35.14
N SER A 195 -13.57 -2.77 35.74
CA SER A 195 -13.47 -1.36 35.38
C SER A 195 -12.91 -1.18 33.97
N LEU A 196 -11.79 -1.82 33.63
CA LEU A 196 -11.17 -1.72 32.31
C LEU A 196 -12.05 -2.36 31.23
N GLY A 197 -12.63 -3.54 31.52
CA GLY A 197 -13.52 -4.24 30.60
C GLY A 197 -14.77 -3.42 30.27
N ARG A 198 -15.41 -2.82 31.28
CA ARG A 198 -16.58 -1.96 31.08
C ARG A 198 -16.22 -0.68 30.32
N GLN A 199 -15.13 -0.02 30.67
CA GLN A 199 -14.67 1.19 29.97
C GLN A 199 -14.38 0.93 28.48
N LEU A 200 -13.69 -0.17 28.16
CA LEU A 200 -13.43 -0.56 26.77
C LEU A 200 -14.72 -0.85 26.01
N TRP A 201 -15.61 -1.64 26.63
CA TRP A 201 -16.91 -1.96 26.05
C TRP A 201 -17.74 -0.70 25.78
N GLU A 202 -17.77 0.28 26.69
CA GLU A 202 -18.45 1.56 26.47
C GLU A 202 -17.88 2.34 25.27
N GLN A 203 -16.56 2.30 25.06
CA GLN A 203 -15.95 2.92 23.88
C GLN A 203 -16.38 2.20 22.58
N PHE A 204 -16.46 0.87 22.61
CA PHE A 204 -16.99 0.08 21.49
C PHE A 204 -18.45 0.45 21.18
N GLN A 205 -19.31 0.56 22.19
CA GLN A 205 -20.71 0.97 22.00
C GLN A 205 -20.81 2.38 21.41
N LYS A 206 -20.05 3.34 21.95
CA LYS A 206 -20.01 4.71 21.40
C LYS A 206 -19.53 4.76 19.95
N LYS A 207 -18.59 3.88 19.58
CA LYS A 207 -18.14 3.75 18.18
C LYS A 207 -19.21 3.13 17.30
N ALA A 208 -19.92 2.11 17.79
CA ALA A 208 -20.97 1.40 17.07
C ALA A 208 -22.11 2.35 16.64
N GLU A 209 -22.43 3.35 17.46
CA GLU A 209 -23.45 4.37 17.14
C GLU A 209 -23.20 5.15 15.84
N LEU A 210 -21.96 5.14 15.33
CA LEU A 210 -21.54 5.84 14.11
C LEU A 210 -21.74 5.01 12.83
N TYR A 211 -22.08 3.73 12.96
CA TYR A 211 -22.21 2.76 11.87
C TYR A 211 -23.64 2.21 11.78
N ARG A 212 -23.95 1.50 10.68
CA ARG A 212 -25.32 0.97 10.45
C ARG A 212 -25.49 -0.46 10.93
N THR A 213 -24.41 -1.19 11.11
CA THR A 213 -24.42 -2.59 11.52
C THR A 213 -24.07 -2.74 12.99
N ASP A 214 -24.33 -3.92 13.54
CA ASP A 214 -23.88 -4.39 14.84
C ASP A 214 -22.43 -4.94 14.82
N VAL A 215 -21.72 -4.76 13.70
CA VAL A 215 -20.34 -5.21 13.49
C VAL A 215 -19.42 -3.99 13.43
N ILE A 216 -18.51 -3.88 14.39
CA ILE A 216 -17.52 -2.79 14.40
C ILE A 216 -16.11 -3.29 14.09
N LEU A 217 -15.38 -2.53 13.27
CA LEU A 217 -13.95 -2.73 13.04
C LEU A 217 -13.15 -1.91 14.05
N VAL A 218 -12.24 -2.54 14.81
CA VAL A 218 -11.33 -1.85 15.74
C VAL A 218 -9.88 -2.18 15.38
N PRO A 219 -9.20 -1.32 14.59
CA PRO A 219 -7.77 -1.49 14.32
C PRO A 219 -6.96 -1.41 15.63
N HIS A 220 -6.06 -2.36 15.87
CA HIS A 220 -5.20 -2.34 17.06
C HIS A 220 -3.73 -2.35 16.64
N GLY A 221 -3.25 -1.18 16.21
CA GLY A 221 -1.90 -0.96 15.70
C GLY A 221 -1.56 0.52 15.65
N ASP A 222 -0.37 0.83 15.18
CA ASP A 222 0.22 2.17 15.04
C ASP A 222 1.48 2.01 14.17
N ASP A 223 2.28 3.06 14.01
CA ASP A 223 3.53 2.99 13.25
C ASP A 223 4.53 2.00 13.85
N VAL A 224 5.03 1.08 13.01
CA VAL A 224 6.10 0.12 13.34
C VAL A 224 5.85 -0.64 14.66
N ARG A 225 4.59 -1.07 14.87
CA ARG A 225 4.19 -1.87 16.03
C ARG A 225 4.40 -3.36 15.77
N TYR A 226 4.26 -4.13 16.84
CA TYR A 226 4.45 -5.58 16.91
C TYR A 226 5.87 -6.03 16.56
N ALA A 227 6.86 -5.20 16.90
CA ALA A 227 8.26 -5.40 16.53
C ALA A 227 9.00 -6.36 17.48
N THR A 228 8.54 -6.50 18.73
CA THR A 228 9.23 -7.32 19.75
C THR A 228 8.33 -8.39 20.34
N SER A 229 8.91 -9.50 20.81
CA SER A 229 8.15 -10.57 21.49
C SER A 229 7.48 -10.07 22.77
N LEU A 230 8.14 -9.18 23.52
CA LEU A 230 7.60 -8.56 24.72
C LEU A 230 6.34 -7.74 24.41
N GLU A 231 6.39 -6.95 23.34
CA GLU A 231 5.24 -6.20 22.88
C GLU A 231 4.06 -7.09 22.54
N TRP A 232 4.27 -8.10 21.69
CA TRP A 232 3.24 -9.07 21.35
C TRP A 232 2.64 -9.70 22.60
N HIS A 233 3.48 -10.10 23.56
CA HIS A 233 3.03 -10.72 24.80
C HIS A 233 2.17 -9.76 25.64
N ASN A 234 2.62 -8.52 25.82
CA ASN A 234 1.88 -7.52 26.59
C ASN A 234 0.54 -7.17 25.94
N GLN A 235 0.49 -6.99 24.62
CA GLN A 235 -0.77 -6.70 23.93
C GLN A 235 -1.72 -7.89 24.00
N LEU A 236 -1.29 -9.07 23.56
CA LEU A 236 -2.17 -10.23 23.47
C LEU A 236 -2.71 -10.68 24.82
N ASN A 237 -1.86 -10.81 25.85
CA ASN A 237 -2.32 -11.29 27.15
C ASN A 237 -3.38 -10.37 27.77
N ASN A 238 -3.21 -9.05 27.66
CA ASN A 238 -4.15 -8.10 28.26
C ASN A 238 -5.46 -8.02 27.44
N LEU A 239 -5.36 -8.00 26.11
CA LEU A 239 -6.52 -8.02 25.23
C LEU A 239 -7.33 -9.31 25.38
N GLU A 240 -6.68 -10.47 25.50
CA GLU A 240 -7.35 -11.75 25.73
C GLU A 240 -8.14 -11.78 27.03
N LYS A 241 -7.60 -11.23 28.12
CA LYS A 241 -8.34 -11.08 29.39
C LYS A 241 -9.56 -10.18 29.22
N LEU A 242 -9.41 -9.03 28.57
CA LEU A 242 -10.49 -8.07 28.34
C LEU A 242 -11.59 -8.66 27.45
N MET A 243 -11.22 -9.31 26.34
CA MET A 243 -12.18 -9.99 25.47
C MET A 243 -12.91 -11.12 26.19
N THR A 244 -12.19 -11.94 26.95
CA THR A 244 -12.80 -13.01 27.76
C THR A 244 -13.79 -12.43 28.77
N TYR A 245 -13.43 -11.35 29.45
CA TYR A 245 -14.32 -10.66 30.37
C TYR A 245 -15.57 -10.16 29.64
N ILE A 246 -15.42 -9.34 28.60
CA ILE A 246 -16.53 -8.75 27.85
C ILE A 246 -17.48 -9.84 27.32
N ASN A 247 -16.93 -10.89 26.72
CA ASN A 247 -17.72 -11.99 26.15
C ASN A 247 -18.44 -12.83 27.22
N SER A 248 -17.92 -12.84 28.45
CA SER A 248 -18.56 -13.54 29.58
C SER A 248 -19.73 -12.78 30.20
N ARG A 249 -19.93 -11.50 29.83
CA ARG A 249 -20.97 -10.61 30.37
C ARG A 249 -22.25 -10.69 29.55
N PRO A 250 -23.32 -11.36 30.02
CA PRO A 250 -24.57 -11.44 29.28
C PRO A 250 -25.26 -10.08 29.16
N ASP A 251 -25.02 -9.17 30.12
CA ASP A 251 -25.51 -7.79 30.12
C ASP A 251 -24.89 -6.92 29.01
N PHE A 252 -23.73 -7.30 28.48
CA PHE A 252 -23.05 -6.54 27.42
C PHE A 252 -23.53 -6.90 26.02
N GLN A 253 -24.13 -8.08 25.83
CA GLN A 253 -24.64 -8.57 24.53
C GLN A 253 -23.65 -8.34 23.38
N THR A 254 -22.35 -8.52 23.64
CA THR A 254 -21.27 -8.20 22.72
C THR A 254 -20.32 -9.38 22.63
N GLU A 255 -19.90 -9.73 21.41
CA GLU A 255 -18.78 -10.63 21.16
C GLU A 255 -17.60 -9.83 20.62
N VAL A 256 -16.45 -9.97 21.27
CA VAL A 256 -15.18 -9.38 20.85
C VAL A 256 -14.20 -10.50 20.54
N ARG A 257 -13.60 -10.45 19.35
CA ARG A 257 -12.58 -11.40 18.90
C ARG A 257 -11.53 -10.69 18.08
N PHE A 258 -10.32 -11.26 18.05
CA PHE A 258 -9.36 -10.90 17.01
C PHE A 258 -9.94 -11.28 15.64
N GLY A 259 -9.86 -10.37 14.70
CA GLY A 259 -10.38 -10.54 13.34
C GLY A 259 -9.44 -9.94 12.31
N THR A 260 -9.62 -10.35 11.06
CA THR A 260 -8.99 -9.71 9.90
C THR A 260 -10.00 -8.80 9.17
N LEU A 261 -9.59 -8.10 8.12
CA LEU A 261 -10.52 -7.28 7.34
C LEU A 261 -11.53 -8.13 6.58
N SER A 262 -11.12 -9.28 6.06
CA SER A 262 -12.05 -10.20 5.41
C SER A 262 -13.08 -10.75 6.40
N ASP A 263 -12.70 -11.05 7.66
CA ASP A 263 -13.68 -11.41 8.70
C ASP A 263 -14.71 -10.28 8.90
N TYR A 264 -14.25 -9.03 9.05
CA TYR A 264 -15.14 -7.87 9.21
C TYR A 264 -16.11 -7.69 8.04
N PHE A 265 -15.62 -7.67 6.80
CA PHE A 265 -16.47 -7.49 5.63
C PHE A 265 -17.48 -8.62 5.43
N ASN A 266 -17.10 -9.86 5.79
CA ASN A 266 -18.03 -11.00 5.75
C ASN A 266 -19.18 -10.83 6.75
N GLU A 267 -18.89 -10.43 7.99
CA GLU A 267 -19.93 -10.19 9.01
C GLU A 267 -20.84 -9.02 8.62
N VAL A 268 -20.27 -7.94 8.09
CA VAL A 268 -21.06 -6.81 7.56
C VAL A 268 -21.99 -7.27 6.43
N ALA A 269 -21.53 -8.13 5.53
CA ALA A 269 -22.35 -8.66 4.44
C ALA A 269 -23.51 -9.54 4.97
N ILE A 270 -23.29 -10.30 6.04
CA ILE A 270 -24.33 -11.14 6.68
C ILE A 270 -25.46 -10.29 7.26
N SER A 271 -25.17 -9.08 7.75
CA SER A 271 -26.19 -8.16 8.31
C SER A 271 -27.26 -7.76 7.29
N LYS A 272 -26.99 -7.88 5.97
CA LYS A 272 -27.88 -7.44 4.86
C LYS A 272 -28.31 -5.98 4.97
N THR A 273 -27.52 -5.17 5.65
CA THR A 273 -27.77 -3.74 5.84
C THR A 273 -27.64 -3.00 4.51
N ARG A 274 -28.49 -1.98 4.31
CA ARG A 274 -28.41 -1.11 3.13
C ARG A 274 -27.49 0.07 3.39
N PHE A 275 -26.49 0.22 2.53
CA PHE A 275 -25.52 1.31 2.57
C PHE A 275 -25.81 2.35 1.48
N PRO A 276 -25.48 3.64 1.71
CA PRO A 276 -25.57 4.65 0.69
C PRO A 276 -24.49 4.42 -0.39
N THR A 277 -24.71 4.99 -1.56
CA THR A 277 -23.69 5.12 -2.60
C THR A 277 -23.09 6.52 -2.52
N LEU A 278 -21.76 6.62 -2.63
CA LEU A 278 -21.03 7.88 -2.64
C LEU A 278 -20.14 7.95 -3.88
N SER A 279 -20.06 9.13 -4.48
CA SER A 279 -19.14 9.45 -5.58
C SER A 279 -18.41 10.75 -5.28
N GLY A 280 -17.21 10.88 -5.82
CA GLY A 280 -16.31 12.00 -5.54
C GLY A 280 -14.99 11.53 -4.95
N ASP A 281 -14.14 12.48 -4.59
CA ASP A 281 -12.86 12.27 -3.93
C ASP A 281 -12.88 12.82 -2.50
N PHE A 282 -11.77 12.62 -1.80
CA PHE A 282 -11.58 13.09 -0.43
C PHE A 282 -10.34 13.99 -0.31
N PHE A 283 -10.16 14.88 -1.28
CA PHE A 283 -9.18 15.95 -1.22
C PHE A 283 -9.86 17.33 -1.05
N THR A 284 -9.22 18.32 -0.43
CA THR A 284 -7.91 18.26 0.26
C THR A 284 -8.09 17.85 1.73
N TYR A 285 -7.27 16.92 2.22
CA TYR A 285 -7.28 16.46 3.61
C TYR A 285 -6.89 17.57 4.59
N ALA A 286 -7.62 17.68 5.70
CA ALA A 286 -7.22 18.45 6.87
C ALA A 286 -7.54 17.64 8.13
N ASP A 287 -6.55 17.49 9.00
CA ASP A 287 -6.66 16.73 10.25
C ASP A 287 -7.28 17.58 11.38
N ARG A 288 -7.06 18.90 11.34
CA ARG A 288 -7.60 19.86 12.32
C ARG A 288 -7.62 21.29 11.76
N GLY A 289 -8.51 22.11 12.31
CA GLY A 289 -8.51 23.56 12.07
C GLY A 289 -8.47 23.93 10.58
N GLU A 290 -7.47 24.75 10.22
CA GLU A 290 -7.15 25.18 8.85
C GLU A 290 -5.88 24.51 8.30
N ASP A 291 -5.40 23.43 8.94
CA ASP A 291 -4.19 22.71 8.54
C ASP A 291 -4.48 21.82 7.33
N TYR A 292 -4.63 22.42 6.15
CA TYR A 292 -4.82 21.67 4.90
C TYR A 292 -3.50 21.07 4.40
N TRP A 293 -3.49 19.78 4.13
CA TRP A 293 -2.32 19.03 3.69
C TRP A 293 -2.11 19.17 2.17
N SER A 294 -2.25 20.37 1.60
CA SER A 294 -1.99 20.62 0.18
C SER A 294 -0.52 20.85 -0.15
N GLY A 295 0.33 21.11 0.85
CA GLY A 295 1.75 21.39 0.64
C GLY A 295 2.50 20.24 -0.05
N TYR A 296 2.18 18.98 0.28
CA TYR A 296 2.86 17.82 -0.31
C TYR A 296 2.60 17.64 -1.81
N TYR A 297 1.56 18.29 -2.36
CA TYR A 297 1.32 18.34 -3.80
C TYR A 297 2.52 18.91 -4.56
N THR A 298 3.28 19.81 -3.94
CA THR A 298 4.44 20.49 -4.56
C THR A 298 5.78 20.09 -3.93
N THR A 299 5.80 19.71 -2.64
CA THR A 299 7.04 19.39 -1.91
C THR A 299 8.00 18.50 -2.70
N ARG A 300 9.27 18.94 -2.79
CA ARG A 300 10.34 18.29 -3.57
C ARG A 300 9.96 18.03 -5.04
N PRO A 301 9.66 19.09 -5.81
CA PRO A 301 9.12 18.97 -7.17
C PRO A 301 10.09 18.30 -8.15
N HIS A 302 11.40 18.39 -7.89
CA HIS A 302 12.42 17.70 -8.67
C HIS A 302 12.22 16.18 -8.70
N TYR A 303 11.92 15.55 -7.55
CA TYR A 303 11.66 14.11 -7.52
C TYR A 303 10.34 13.75 -8.20
N LYS A 304 9.30 14.57 -8.02
CA LYS A 304 8.01 14.42 -8.72
C LYS A 304 8.16 14.48 -10.25
N HIS A 305 9.06 15.34 -10.75
CA HIS A 305 9.39 15.39 -12.17
C HIS A 305 10.18 14.16 -12.62
N ILE A 306 11.23 13.80 -11.88
CA ILE A 306 12.09 12.66 -12.25
C ILE A 306 11.30 11.35 -12.30
N ILE A 307 10.44 11.08 -11.32
CA ILE A 307 9.68 9.82 -11.31
C ILE A 307 8.82 9.68 -12.57
N ARG A 308 8.23 10.76 -13.10
CA ARG A 308 7.48 10.71 -14.36
C ARG A 308 8.35 10.27 -15.53
N ARG A 309 9.57 10.78 -15.62
CA ARG A 309 10.52 10.35 -16.66
C ARG A 309 10.92 8.89 -16.53
N VAL A 310 11.12 8.41 -15.30
CA VAL A 310 11.44 7.00 -15.06
C VAL A 310 10.23 6.11 -15.40
N GLN A 311 9.01 6.55 -15.11
CA GLN A 311 7.77 5.86 -15.48
C GLN A 311 7.62 5.75 -17.01
N ASP A 312 7.84 6.86 -17.74
CA ASP A 312 7.76 6.86 -19.22
C ASP A 312 8.83 5.94 -19.84
N LEU A 313 10.05 5.98 -19.29
CA LEU A 313 11.11 5.07 -19.69
C LEU A 313 10.73 3.61 -19.42
N LEU A 314 10.27 3.29 -18.21
CA LEU A 314 9.84 1.93 -17.85
C LEU A 314 8.78 1.41 -18.82
N ARG A 315 7.73 2.19 -19.08
CA ARG A 315 6.68 1.81 -20.03
C ARG A 315 7.23 1.52 -21.43
N SER A 316 8.12 2.40 -21.91
CA SER A 316 8.74 2.23 -23.23
C SER A 316 9.61 0.97 -23.28
N LEU A 317 10.37 0.72 -22.22
CA LEU A 317 11.18 -0.48 -22.07
C LEU A 317 10.34 -1.74 -22.10
N GLU A 318 9.26 -1.81 -21.33
CA GLU A 318 8.42 -3.01 -21.28
C GLU A 318 7.81 -3.36 -22.65
N ILE A 319 7.31 -2.34 -23.37
CA ILE A 319 6.73 -2.52 -24.71
C ILE A 319 7.79 -3.04 -25.68
N LEU A 320 8.92 -2.33 -25.78
CA LEU A 320 9.95 -2.66 -26.76
C LEU A 320 10.69 -3.95 -26.40
N PHE A 321 10.97 -4.18 -25.12
CA PHE A 321 11.57 -5.42 -24.63
C PHE A 321 10.71 -6.62 -24.97
N THR A 322 9.40 -6.55 -24.71
CA THR A 322 8.46 -7.64 -25.00
C THR A 322 8.43 -7.94 -26.50
N TYR A 323 8.37 -6.90 -27.34
CA TYR A 323 8.41 -7.06 -28.79
C TYR A 323 9.71 -7.73 -29.27
N CYS A 324 10.86 -7.21 -28.85
CA CYS A 324 12.18 -7.72 -29.27
C CYS A 324 12.41 -9.15 -28.78
N PHE A 325 12.01 -9.45 -27.54
CA PHE A 325 12.12 -10.78 -26.97
C PHE A 325 11.26 -11.80 -27.73
N ALA A 326 10.03 -11.43 -28.07
CA ALA A 326 9.15 -12.28 -28.88
C ALA A 326 9.69 -12.49 -30.30
N ASP A 327 10.23 -11.46 -30.96
CA ASP A 327 10.86 -11.60 -32.29
C ASP A 327 12.09 -12.50 -32.24
N ALA A 328 12.93 -12.38 -31.20
CA ALA A 328 14.09 -13.23 -31.00
C ALA A 328 13.71 -14.71 -30.82
N ILE A 329 12.64 -14.99 -30.05
CA ILE A 329 12.07 -16.35 -29.91
C ILE A 329 11.58 -16.87 -31.26
N ARG A 330 10.82 -16.06 -32.00
CA ARG A 330 10.29 -16.43 -33.32
C ARG A 330 11.40 -16.77 -34.32
N LYS A 331 12.49 -16.02 -34.29
CA LYS A 331 13.69 -16.24 -35.12
C LYS A 331 14.59 -17.36 -34.61
N THR A 332 14.25 -18.00 -33.49
CA THR A 332 15.05 -19.08 -32.86
C THR A 332 16.50 -18.68 -32.57
N ASN A 333 16.75 -17.39 -32.29
CA ASN A 333 18.09 -16.88 -32.05
C ASN A 333 18.46 -17.02 -30.57
N GLN A 334 18.96 -18.21 -30.19
CA GLN A 334 19.24 -18.54 -28.79
C GLN A 334 20.18 -17.54 -28.10
N THR A 335 21.23 -17.09 -28.78
CA THR A 335 22.18 -16.12 -28.22
C THR A 335 21.50 -14.80 -27.87
N VAL A 336 20.60 -14.31 -28.71
CA VAL A 336 19.83 -13.10 -28.41
C VAL A 336 18.84 -13.35 -27.28
N ILE A 337 18.13 -14.49 -27.29
CA ILE A 337 17.17 -14.86 -26.24
C ILE A 337 17.85 -14.88 -24.87
N ASP A 338 19.00 -15.55 -24.73
CA ASP A 338 19.76 -15.61 -23.48
C ASP A 338 20.17 -14.20 -23.04
N SER A 339 20.67 -13.40 -23.99
CA SER A 339 21.12 -12.04 -23.74
C SER A 339 20.00 -11.09 -23.27
N PHE A 340 18.75 -11.29 -23.71
CA PHE A 340 17.58 -10.57 -23.20
C PHE A 340 17.08 -11.16 -21.87
N THR A 341 17.15 -12.48 -21.69
CA THR A 341 16.78 -13.16 -20.45
C THR A 341 17.59 -12.63 -19.26
N ASP A 342 18.90 -12.42 -19.45
CA ASP A 342 19.80 -11.80 -18.46
C ASP A 342 19.35 -10.40 -18.01
N LYS A 343 18.52 -9.72 -18.81
CA LYS A 343 18.01 -8.37 -18.54
C LYS A 343 16.63 -8.33 -17.89
N ILE A 344 15.97 -9.46 -17.72
CA ILE A 344 14.68 -9.52 -17.01
C ILE A 344 14.85 -9.02 -15.57
N GLY A 345 15.95 -9.38 -14.90
CA GLY A 345 16.24 -8.90 -13.54
C GLY A 345 16.44 -7.38 -13.46
N ASP A 346 17.05 -6.77 -14.48
CA ASP A 346 17.18 -5.31 -14.57
C ASP A 346 15.80 -4.65 -14.75
N LEU A 347 14.93 -5.21 -15.60
CA LEU A 347 13.57 -4.70 -15.80
C LEU A 347 12.73 -4.78 -14.52
N SER A 348 12.76 -5.94 -13.83
CA SER A 348 12.09 -6.10 -12.54
C SER A 348 12.61 -5.13 -11.49
N TYR A 349 13.93 -4.89 -11.44
CA TYR A 349 14.49 -3.91 -10.52
C TYR A 349 13.94 -2.50 -10.77
N ILE A 350 13.80 -2.08 -12.04
CA ILE A 350 13.24 -0.77 -12.40
C ILE A 350 11.78 -0.68 -11.93
N ARG A 351 10.96 -1.69 -12.22
CA ARG A 351 9.56 -1.77 -11.75
C ARG A 351 9.48 -1.58 -10.25
N GLN A 352 10.29 -2.31 -9.48
CA GLN A 352 10.33 -2.24 -8.03
C GLN A 352 10.76 -0.86 -7.50
N GLN A 353 11.70 -0.17 -8.16
CA GLN A 353 12.09 1.18 -7.74
C GLN A 353 11.01 2.22 -8.06
N VAL A 354 10.33 2.10 -9.21
CA VAL A 354 9.16 2.94 -9.54
C VAL A 354 8.03 2.69 -8.54
N ALA A 355 7.72 1.43 -8.27
CA ALA A 355 6.69 1.00 -7.34
C ALA A 355 6.97 1.50 -5.91
N LEU A 356 8.21 1.31 -5.41
CA LEU A 356 8.64 1.78 -4.10
C LEU A 356 8.49 3.29 -3.97
N PHE A 357 8.80 4.04 -5.02
CA PHE A 357 8.71 5.49 -4.98
C PHE A 357 7.26 6.01 -4.96
N GLN A 358 6.25 5.16 -5.22
CA GLN A 358 4.84 5.56 -5.07
C GLN A 358 4.39 5.60 -3.61
N HIS A 359 5.22 5.15 -2.65
CA HIS A 359 4.91 5.21 -1.23
C HIS A 359 4.45 6.63 -0.80
N HIS A 360 3.46 6.70 0.09
CA HIS A 360 2.87 7.97 0.57
C HIS A 360 3.83 8.90 1.32
N ASP A 361 5.07 8.48 1.61
CA ASP A 361 6.17 9.36 2.05
C ASP A 361 7.31 9.57 1.05
N ALA A 362 7.26 8.91 -0.10
CA ALA A 362 8.28 8.99 -1.14
C ALA A 362 7.92 10.05 -2.19
N ILE A 363 6.91 9.77 -3.03
CA ILE A 363 6.49 10.69 -4.10
C ILE A 363 5.94 12.01 -3.55
N THR A 364 5.30 11.97 -2.38
CA THR A 364 4.80 13.14 -1.64
C THR A 364 5.94 14.05 -1.18
N GLY A 365 7.13 13.49 -0.98
CA GLY A 365 8.31 14.20 -0.52
C GLY A 365 8.33 14.52 0.97
N THR A 366 7.49 13.85 1.77
CA THR A 366 7.35 14.05 3.23
C THR A 366 8.37 13.27 4.05
N SER A 367 9.10 12.33 3.45
CA SER A 367 10.24 11.68 4.09
C SER A 367 11.36 12.66 4.49
N THR A 368 12.13 12.26 5.50
CA THR A 368 13.36 12.98 5.90
C THR A 368 14.34 13.11 4.73
N SER A 369 15.21 14.12 4.78
CA SER A 369 16.20 14.36 3.72
C SER A 369 17.17 13.18 3.50
N LYS A 370 17.46 12.38 4.52
CA LYS A 370 18.29 11.17 4.39
C LYS A 370 17.56 10.09 3.59
N VAL A 371 16.28 9.86 3.90
CA VAL A 371 15.43 8.88 3.20
C VAL A 371 15.18 9.31 1.75
N MET A 372 14.90 10.60 1.51
CA MET A 372 14.74 11.10 0.14
C MET A 372 16.00 10.97 -0.72
N LYS A 373 17.19 11.12 -0.12
CA LYS A 373 18.45 10.82 -0.81
C LYS A 373 18.56 9.34 -1.19
N ASP A 374 18.10 8.44 -0.33
CA ASP A 374 18.07 6.99 -0.63
C ASP A 374 17.14 6.67 -1.80
N TYR A 375 15.90 7.17 -1.75
CA TYR A 375 14.98 7.05 -2.89
C TYR A 375 15.58 7.62 -4.19
N GLY A 376 16.25 8.78 -4.11
CA GLY A 376 16.92 9.37 -5.25
C GLY A 376 18.02 8.47 -5.84
N LYS A 377 18.83 7.82 -5.00
CA LYS A 377 19.86 6.87 -5.44
C LYS A 377 19.25 5.63 -6.10
N ARG A 378 18.18 5.10 -5.50
CA ARG A 378 17.44 3.94 -6.03
C ARG A 378 16.82 4.24 -7.39
N LEU A 379 16.10 5.35 -7.52
CA LEU A 379 15.55 5.81 -8.80
C LEU A 379 16.64 6.04 -9.84
N HIS A 380 17.78 6.62 -9.45
CA HIS A 380 18.89 6.82 -10.36
C HIS A 380 19.46 5.49 -10.87
N SER A 381 19.64 4.52 -9.98
CA SER A 381 20.12 3.19 -10.36
C SER A 381 19.13 2.48 -11.29
N GLY A 382 17.83 2.58 -11.00
CA GLY A 382 16.78 2.07 -11.89
C GLY A 382 16.84 2.74 -13.26
N TYR A 383 16.93 4.06 -13.30
CA TYR A 383 17.06 4.80 -14.55
C TYR A 383 18.30 4.40 -15.36
N GLN A 384 19.47 4.28 -14.72
CA GLN A 384 20.70 3.85 -15.40
C GLN A 384 20.56 2.46 -16.03
N LYS A 385 19.99 1.50 -15.29
CA LYS A 385 19.68 0.17 -15.82
C LYS A 385 18.70 0.27 -16.99
N GLY A 386 17.71 1.15 -16.91
CA GLY A 386 16.75 1.39 -17.97
C GLY A 386 17.39 1.95 -19.24
N ILE A 387 18.31 2.90 -19.13
CA ILE A 387 19.05 3.44 -20.27
C ILE A 387 19.90 2.35 -20.94
N LEU A 388 20.63 1.55 -20.17
CA LEU A 388 21.42 0.43 -20.72
C LEU A 388 20.55 -0.62 -21.40
N LEU A 389 19.34 -0.88 -20.86
CA LEU A 389 18.38 -1.77 -21.48
C LEU A 389 17.83 -1.21 -22.79
N LEU A 390 17.54 0.10 -22.82
CA LEU A 390 17.09 0.78 -24.03
C LEU A 390 18.15 0.77 -25.11
N GLU A 391 19.42 1.02 -24.79
CA GLU A 391 20.55 0.89 -25.73
C GLU A 391 20.58 -0.49 -26.38
N LYS A 392 20.46 -1.55 -25.56
CA LYS A 392 20.43 -2.94 -26.04
C LYS A 392 19.24 -3.19 -26.99
N ILE A 393 18.05 -2.73 -26.61
CA ILE A 393 16.83 -2.85 -27.42
C ILE A 393 17.02 -2.14 -28.76
N LEU A 394 17.52 -0.91 -28.75
CA LEU A 394 17.73 -0.13 -29.96
C LEU A 394 18.79 -0.76 -30.86
N SER A 395 19.90 -1.26 -30.29
CA SER A 395 20.91 -1.99 -31.07
C SER A 395 20.33 -3.26 -31.70
N TYR A 396 19.43 -3.97 -31.03
CA TYR A 396 18.75 -5.13 -31.63
C TYR A 396 17.83 -4.71 -32.79
N LEU A 397 17.04 -3.64 -32.63
CA LEU A 397 16.12 -3.14 -33.65
C LEU A 397 16.83 -2.51 -34.85
N ALA A 398 18.04 -1.97 -34.66
CA ALA A 398 18.82 -1.32 -35.71
C ALA A 398 19.58 -2.31 -36.61
N LYS A 399 19.72 -3.58 -36.22
CA LYS A 399 20.39 -4.59 -37.06
C LYS A 399 19.59 -4.82 -38.35
N ASP A 400 20.14 -4.39 -39.49
CA ASP A 400 19.63 -4.69 -40.82
C ASP A 400 20.00 -6.15 -41.16
N GLU A 401 19.01 -6.97 -41.53
CA GLU A 401 19.22 -8.39 -41.89
C GLU A 401 20.08 -8.56 -43.15
N ASN A 402 20.30 -7.48 -43.93
CA ASN A 402 21.00 -7.50 -45.20
C ASN A 402 22.41 -6.88 -45.17
N GLU A 403 22.88 -6.33 -44.05
CA GLU A 403 24.22 -5.75 -43.93
C GLU A 403 25.11 -6.59 -42.99
N PRO A 404 26.42 -6.75 -43.28
CA PRO A 404 27.32 -7.49 -42.41
C PRO A 404 27.36 -6.86 -41.02
N ASP A 405 27.42 -7.70 -39.99
CA ASP A 405 27.30 -7.41 -38.55
C ASP A 405 28.17 -6.19 -38.13
N VAL A 406 27.64 -4.99 -38.30
CA VAL A 406 28.24 -3.79 -37.71
C VAL A 406 27.82 -3.83 -36.25
N ASP A 407 28.80 -4.00 -35.37
CA ASP A 407 28.64 -3.99 -33.92
C ASP A 407 28.35 -2.53 -33.46
N GLU A 408 27.26 -1.94 -33.97
CA GLU A 408 26.85 -0.58 -33.65
C GLU A 408 26.29 -0.55 -32.23
N LYS A 409 27.20 -0.26 -31.30
CA LYS A 409 26.88 0.00 -29.92
C LYS A 409 26.25 1.39 -29.82
N ILE A 410 24.92 1.44 -29.74
CA ILE A 410 24.21 2.68 -29.43
C ILE A 410 24.51 3.03 -27.98
N SER A 411 25.02 4.24 -27.74
CA SER A 411 25.18 4.78 -26.38
C SER A 411 24.45 6.10 -26.26
N MET A 412 23.61 6.21 -25.23
CA MET A 412 22.85 7.41 -24.91
C MET A 412 23.56 8.20 -23.81
N THR A 413 23.84 9.48 -24.08
CA THR A 413 24.31 10.42 -23.08
C THR A 413 23.13 11.11 -22.42
N PHE A 414 22.97 10.95 -21.11
CA PHE A 414 21.90 11.63 -20.37
C PHE A 414 22.37 12.22 -19.04
N ASN A 415 21.98 13.46 -18.76
CA ASN A 415 22.22 14.12 -17.49
C ASN A 415 21.04 13.98 -16.52
N TRP A 416 21.11 13.01 -15.62
CA TRP A 416 20.15 12.80 -14.53
C TRP A 416 19.93 14.04 -13.64
N THR A 417 20.95 14.89 -13.51
CA THR A 417 20.90 16.07 -12.63
C THR A 417 20.38 17.34 -13.32
N GLN A 418 20.38 17.39 -14.65
CA GLN A 418 19.90 18.53 -15.44
C GLN A 418 19.04 18.08 -16.62
N PRO A 419 17.81 17.61 -16.36
CA PRO A 419 16.93 17.06 -17.39
C PRO A 419 16.57 18.03 -18.53
N HIS A 420 16.79 19.34 -18.33
CA HIS A 420 16.54 20.41 -19.31
C HIS A 420 17.79 20.89 -20.06
N LYS A 421 18.99 20.46 -19.67
CA LYS A 421 20.19 20.71 -20.48
C LYS A 421 20.42 19.50 -21.38
N PHE A 422 20.10 19.64 -22.66
CA PHE A 422 20.72 18.81 -23.68
C PHE A 422 22.23 19.00 -23.54
N ILE A 423 22.96 17.92 -23.28
CA ILE A 423 24.42 17.96 -23.36
C ILE A 423 24.72 18.15 -24.84
N ASP A 424 25.31 19.28 -25.21
CA ASP A 424 25.89 19.50 -26.54
C ASP A 424 27.08 18.54 -26.72
N GLN A 425 26.79 17.29 -27.06
CA GLN A 425 27.78 16.35 -27.57
C GLN A 425 27.19 15.65 -28.79
N LYS A 426 27.95 15.66 -29.88
CA LYS A 426 27.62 15.18 -31.23
C LYS A 426 26.63 14.00 -31.21
N VAL A 427 25.39 14.30 -31.54
CA VAL A 427 24.35 13.32 -31.88
C VAL A 427 24.85 12.52 -33.08
N ILE A 428 24.93 11.19 -32.95
CA ILE A 428 25.05 10.31 -34.11
C ILE A 428 23.67 10.29 -34.77
N ASN A 429 23.62 10.80 -35.99
CA ASN A 429 22.39 10.92 -36.75
C ASN A 429 22.07 9.55 -37.38
N LEU A 430 21.00 8.88 -36.94
CA LEU A 430 20.55 7.58 -37.47
C LEU A 430 19.92 7.68 -38.87
N SER A 431 19.93 8.86 -39.48
CA SER A 431 19.62 9.04 -40.90
C SER A 431 20.89 9.34 -41.68
N ARG A 432 21.63 8.30 -42.11
CA ARG A 432 22.41 8.42 -43.34
C ARG A 432 21.47 8.13 -44.51
N PRO A 433 21.39 8.99 -45.53
CA PRO A 433 20.69 8.63 -46.76
C PRO A 433 21.41 7.42 -47.37
N LYS A 434 20.70 6.29 -47.50
CA LYS A 434 21.05 5.28 -48.51
C LYS A 434 20.86 5.98 -49.85
N HIS A 435 21.93 6.59 -50.39
CA HIS A 435 22.20 6.84 -51.81
C HIS A 435 23.22 7.97 -51.93
N ASP A 436 24.48 7.59 -52.17
CA ASP A 436 25.36 8.25 -53.14
C ASP A 436 26.36 7.18 -53.62
N MET A 437 25.88 6.35 -54.54
CA MET A 437 26.71 5.66 -55.52
C MET A 437 26.17 6.08 -56.89
N VAL A 438 26.82 7.06 -57.52
CA VAL A 438 27.41 7.09 -58.88
C VAL A 438 28.03 8.47 -59.07
#